data_AF-A0A380DYF3-F1
#
_entry.id   AF-A0A380DYF3-F1
#
_cell.length_a   1.000
_cell.length_b   1.000
_cell.length_c   1.000
_cell.angle_alpha   90.00
_cell.angle_beta   90.00
_cell.angle_gamma   90.00
#
_symmetry.space_group_name_H-M   'P 1'
#
loop_
_entity.id
_entity.type
_entity.pdbx_description
1 polymer ?
#
loop_
_entity_poly.entity_id
_entity_poly.type
_entity_poly.pdbx_seq_one_letter_code
_entity_poly.pdbx_strand_id
1 'polypeptide(L)'
;MQELTEYGLIPEDWGGRNNFVPLSALSGDGIDDLLEMIGLVAEVQELKANPKNRAVGTVIEAELDKSRGPSASLLVQNGTLNVGDAIVVGNTYGRIRAMVNDLGQRIKTAGPSTPV
;
A
#
# COMPACT_ATOMS: atom_id res chain seq x y z
N MET A 1 -6.35 21.31 17.64
CA MET A 1 -4.89 21.37 17.40
C MET A 1 -4.08 21.35 18.69
N GLN A 2 -4.46 22.11 19.72
CA GLN A 2 -3.71 22.12 21.00
C GLN A 2 -3.59 20.74 21.66
N GLU A 3 -4.64 19.91 21.63
CA GLU A 3 -4.60 18.54 22.18
C GLU A 3 -3.59 17.62 21.46
N LEU A 4 -3.39 17.80 20.14
CA LEU A 4 -2.42 16.99 19.38
C LEU A 4 -0.97 17.38 19.69
N THR A 5 -0.75 18.63 20.10
CA THR A 5 0.56 19.12 20.54
C THR A 5 1.03 18.40 21.81
N GLU A 6 0.10 17.98 22.69
CA GLU A 6 0.43 17.19 23.88
C GLU A 6 1.03 15.82 23.53
N TYR A 7 0.75 15.30 22.33
CA TYR A 7 1.33 14.06 21.79
C TYR A 7 2.55 14.30 20.88
N GLY A 8 3.06 15.54 20.81
CA GLY A 8 4.19 15.90 19.95
C GLY A 8 3.83 16.06 18.47
N LEU A 9 2.54 16.06 18.12
CA LEU A 9 2.06 16.30 16.76
C LEU A 9 1.86 17.81 16.55
N ILE A 10 2.96 18.51 16.31
CA ILE A 10 3.00 19.96 16.09
C ILE A 10 2.84 20.25 14.58
N PRO A 11 1.90 21.14 14.19
CA PRO A 11 1.70 21.51 12.80
C PRO A 11 2.85 22.38 12.27
N GLU A 12 3.07 22.38 10.96
CA GLU A 12 4.11 23.21 10.31
C GLU A 12 3.96 24.71 10.60
N ASP A 13 2.72 25.23 10.64
CA ASP A 13 2.44 26.64 10.96
C ASP A 13 2.98 27.08 12.34
N TRP A 14 3.17 26.12 13.25
CA TRP A 14 3.71 26.34 14.59
C TRP A 14 5.18 25.91 14.70
N GLY A 15 5.86 25.75 13.56
CA GLY A 15 7.26 25.31 13.48
C GLY A 15 7.47 23.80 13.66
N GLY A 16 6.40 23.02 13.53
CA GLY A 16 6.44 21.56 13.57
C GLY A 16 6.87 20.93 12.24
N ARG A 17 6.61 19.62 12.09
CA ARG A 17 6.91 18.83 10.87
C ARG A 17 5.71 18.03 10.37
N ASN A 18 4.55 18.21 11.00
CA ASN A 18 3.35 17.44 10.69
C ASN A 18 2.44 18.29 9.81
N ASN A 19 1.99 17.71 8.71
CA ASN A 19 1.07 18.36 7.79
C ASN A 19 -0.36 18.16 8.26
N PHE A 20 -1.12 19.24 8.30
CA PHE A 20 -2.51 19.26 8.73
C PHE A 20 -3.36 19.80 7.59
N VAL A 21 -4.33 19.02 7.12
CA VAL A 21 -5.25 19.43 6.06
C VAL A 21 -6.68 19.37 6.61
N PRO A 22 -7.36 20.52 6.80
CA PRO A 22 -8.76 20.53 7.19
C PRO A 22 -9.62 20.05 6.02
N LEU A 23 -10.55 19.13 6.27
CA LEU A 23 -11.42 18.58 5.23
C LEU A 23 -12.80 18.20 5.77
N SER A 24 -13.75 18.03 4.86
CA SER A 24 -15.09 17.49 5.11
C SER A 24 -15.36 16.31 4.19
N ALA A 25 -15.41 15.11 4.75
CA ALA A 25 -15.70 13.89 3.98
C ALA A 25 -17.14 13.85 3.42
N LEU A 26 -18.07 14.65 3.98
CA LEU A 26 -19.46 14.69 3.54
C LEU A 26 -19.63 15.59 2.31
N SER A 27 -19.03 16.79 2.34
CA SER A 27 -19.12 17.75 1.24
C SER A 27 -18.01 17.57 0.20
N GLY A 28 -16.95 16.84 0.54
CA GLY A 28 -15.76 16.68 -0.28
C GLY A 28 -14.76 17.84 -0.20
N ASP A 29 -15.00 18.81 0.70
CA ASP A 29 -14.12 19.97 0.88
C ASP A 29 -12.76 19.53 1.43
N GLY A 30 -11.66 20.09 0.90
CA GLY A 30 -10.29 19.76 1.31
C GLY A 30 -9.74 18.39 0.86
N ILE A 31 -10.47 17.63 0.03
CA ILE A 31 -9.96 16.35 -0.51
C ILE A 31 -8.79 16.59 -1.49
N ASP A 32 -8.93 17.56 -2.38
CA ASP A 32 -7.89 17.88 -3.36
C ASP A 32 -6.61 18.35 -2.65
N ASP A 33 -6.74 19.23 -1.65
CA ASP A 33 -5.63 19.69 -0.81
C ASP A 33 -4.91 18.51 -0.11
N LEU A 34 -5.68 17.51 0.36
CA LEU A 34 -5.11 16.32 0.98
C LEU A 34 -4.32 15.48 -0.02
N LEU A 35 -4.86 15.29 -1.23
CA LEU A 35 -4.19 14.52 -2.28
C LEU A 35 -2.91 15.20 -2.74
N GLU A 36 -2.93 16.53 -2.89
CA GLU A 36 -1.72 17.32 -3.20
C GLU A 36 -0.67 17.19 -2.10
N MET A 37 -1.08 17.28 -0.83
CA MET A 37 -0.18 17.13 0.30
C MET A 37 0.44 15.71 0.37
N ILE A 38 -0.34 14.67 0.10
CA ILE A 38 0.18 13.28 0.03
C ILE A 38 1.21 13.16 -1.11
N GLY A 39 0.92 13.74 -2.27
CA GLY A 39 1.85 13.78 -3.41
C GLY A 39 3.16 14.48 -3.06
N LEU A 40 3.08 15.67 -2.47
CA LEU A 40 4.25 16.44 -2.03
C LEU A 40 5.13 15.65 -1.06
N VAL A 41 4.52 15.03 -0.04
CA VAL A 41 5.25 14.20 0.93
C VAL A 41 5.92 13.00 0.23
N ALA A 42 5.23 12.35 -0.70
CA ALA A 42 5.79 11.21 -1.44
C ALA A 42 7.00 11.62 -2.30
N GLU A 43 6.96 12.80 -2.94
CA GLU A 43 8.08 13.35 -3.71
C GLU A 43 9.28 13.65 -2.81
N VAL A 44 9.07 14.31 -1.67
CA VAL A 44 10.13 14.65 -0.71
C VAL A 44 10.78 13.40 -0.12
N GLN A 45 10.02 12.30 0.06
CA GLN A 45 10.55 11.04 0.58
C GLN A 45 11.37 10.22 -0.42
N GLU A 46 11.35 10.58 -1.71
CA GLU A 46 12.05 9.86 -2.79
C GLU A 46 11.85 8.33 -2.74
N LEU A 47 10.60 7.88 -2.59
CA LEU A 47 10.27 6.45 -2.50
C LEU A 47 10.79 5.68 -3.72
N LYS A 48 11.52 4.57 -3.48
CA LYS A 48 12.21 3.79 -4.51
C LYS A 48 11.88 2.30 -4.41
N ALA A 49 11.73 1.65 -5.56
CA ALA A 49 11.65 0.20 -5.69
C ALA A 49 12.31 -0.25 -7.00
N ASN A 50 12.79 -1.49 -7.05
CA ASN A 50 13.40 -2.08 -8.23
C ASN A 50 12.52 -3.22 -8.79
N PRO A 51 11.76 -3.00 -9.87
CA PRO A 51 10.88 -4.01 -10.45
C PRO A 51 11.64 -5.19 -11.07
N LYS A 52 12.94 -5.07 -11.34
CA LYS A 52 13.75 -6.14 -11.96
C LYS A 52 14.16 -7.23 -10.98
N ASN A 53 14.01 -6.98 -9.68
CA ASN A 53 14.34 -7.95 -8.64
C ASN A 53 13.24 -9.02 -8.49
N ARG A 54 13.57 -10.09 -7.76
CA ARG A 54 12.55 -11.02 -7.28
C ARG A 54 11.57 -10.30 -6.36
N ALA A 55 10.30 -10.68 -6.46
CA ALA A 55 9.25 -10.10 -5.65
C ALA A 55 9.49 -10.34 -4.15
N VAL A 56 9.35 -9.27 -3.37
CA VAL A 56 9.26 -9.30 -1.91
C VAL A 56 8.05 -8.48 -1.53
N GLY A 57 7.27 -8.97 -0.58
CA GLY A 57 6.06 -8.29 -0.13
C GLY A 57 5.57 -8.83 1.20
N THR A 58 4.48 -8.23 1.67
CA THR A 58 3.89 -8.51 2.98
C THR A 58 2.45 -8.99 2.78
N VAL A 59 2.10 -10.08 3.44
CA VAL A 59 0.71 -10.54 3.51
C VAL A 59 -0.07 -9.63 4.45
N ILE A 60 -1.19 -9.10 3.97
CA ILE A 60 -2.12 -8.28 4.75
C ILE A 60 -3.13 -9.19 5.44
N GLU A 61 -3.71 -10.11 4.70
CA GLU A 61 -4.73 -11.04 5.17
C GLU A 61 -4.68 -12.35 4.37
N ALA A 62 -5.21 -13.41 4.97
CA ALA A 62 -5.30 -14.72 4.33
C ALA A 62 -6.66 -15.34 4.63
N GLU A 63 -7.24 -16.00 3.63
CA GLU A 63 -8.55 -16.63 3.72
C GLU A 63 -8.55 -17.99 3.02
N LEU A 64 -9.57 -18.79 3.32
CA LEU A 64 -9.81 -20.06 2.64
C LEU A 64 -11.09 -19.96 1.82
N ASP A 65 -10.94 -19.73 0.52
CA ASP A 65 -12.06 -19.70 -0.40
C ASP A 65 -12.45 -21.13 -0.82
N LYS A 66 -13.75 -21.45 -0.78
CA LYS A 66 -14.26 -22.79 -1.10
C LYS A 66 -13.97 -23.22 -2.54
N SER A 67 -13.89 -22.28 -3.47
CA SER A 67 -13.72 -22.54 -4.90
C SER A 67 -12.26 -22.44 -5.36
N ARG A 68 -11.46 -21.59 -4.71
CA ARG A 68 -10.07 -21.27 -5.11
C ARG A 68 -9.04 -21.92 -4.20
N GLY A 69 -9.45 -22.40 -3.03
CA GLY A 69 -8.53 -22.87 -1.98
C GLY A 69 -7.95 -21.70 -1.19
N PRO A 70 -6.77 -21.89 -0.56
CA PRO A 70 -6.11 -20.83 0.21
C PRO A 70 -5.77 -19.64 -0.69
N SER A 71 -6.16 -18.44 -0.26
CA SER A 71 -5.80 -17.15 -0.86
C SER A 71 -5.22 -16.22 0.19
N ALA A 72 -4.44 -15.24 -0.26
CA ALA A 72 -3.88 -14.19 0.57
C ALA A 72 -3.83 -12.89 -0.22
N SER A 73 -4.14 -11.78 0.44
CA SER A 73 -3.94 -10.43 -0.09
C SER A 73 -2.52 -9.99 0.30
N LEU A 74 -1.71 -9.63 -0.68
CA LEU A 74 -0.30 -9.30 -0.53
C LEU A 74 0.01 -7.93 -1.13
N LEU A 75 0.78 -7.11 -0.40
CA LEU A 75 1.38 -5.90 -0.93
C LEU A 75 2.78 -6.19 -1.43
N VAL A 76 3.01 -6.05 -2.74
CA VAL A 76 4.35 -6.16 -3.33
C VAL A 76 5.16 -4.93 -2.94
N GLN A 77 6.27 -5.09 -2.22
CA GLN A 77 7.12 -3.98 -1.77
C GLN A 77 8.30 -3.73 -2.72
N ASN A 78 8.83 -4.79 -3.33
CA ASN A 78 9.95 -4.71 -4.26
C ASN A 78 9.89 -5.85 -5.27
N GLY A 79 10.57 -5.70 -6.41
CA GLY A 79 10.55 -6.69 -7.47
C GLY A 79 9.21 -6.79 -8.19
N THR A 80 9.07 -7.81 -9.03
CA THR A 80 7.85 -8.06 -9.80
C THR A 80 7.39 -9.49 -9.57
N LEU A 81 6.12 -9.64 -9.19
CA LEU A 81 5.47 -10.92 -8.96
C LEU A 81 4.73 -11.37 -10.22
N ASN A 82 4.87 -12.63 -10.62
CA ASN A 82 4.19 -13.18 -11.78
C ASN A 82 3.39 -14.44 -11.44
N VAL A 83 2.31 -14.66 -12.18
CA VAL A 83 1.61 -15.94 -12.13
C VAL A 83 2.57 -17.05 -12.55
N GLY A 84 2.61 -18.13 -11.77
CA GLY A 84 3.53 -19.25 -11.96
C GLY A 84 4.82 -19.15 -11.15
N ASP A 85 5.11 -18.01 -10.52
CA ASP A 85 6.23 -17.88 -9.60
C ASP A 85 6.02 -18.77 -8.36
N ALA A 86 7.12 -19.35 -7.87
CA ALA A 86 7.14 -19.99 -6.57
C ALA A 86 7.26 -18.91 -5.49
N ILE A 87 6.46 -19.03 -4.43
CA ILE A 87 6.44 -18.09 -3.31
C ILE A 87 6.58 -18.84 -1.99
N VAL A 88 7.27 -18.22 -1.04
CA VAL A 88 7.41 -18.69 0.34
C VAL A 88 6.86 -17.61 1.25
N VAL A 89 5.95 -17.99 2.16
CA VAL A 89 5.30 -17.12 3.13
C VAL A 89 5.41 -17.78 4.49
N GLY A 90 6.25 -17.24 5.37
CA GLY A 90 6.51 -17.81 6.68
C GLY A 90 7.02 -19.25 6.57
N ASN A 91 6.26 -20.21 7.11
CA ASN A 91 6.56 -21.64 7.09
C ASN A 91 5.87 -22.41 5.94
N THR A 92 5.15 -21.71 5.06
CA THR A 92 4.39 -22.28 3.95
C THR A 92 4.97 -21.83 2.61
N TYR A 93 4.80 -22.64 1.57
CA TYR A 93 5.23 -22.31 0.21
C TYR A 93 4.22 -22.82 -0.81
N GLY A 94 4.28 -22.25 -2.01
CA GLY A 94 3.39 -22.65 -3.08
C GLY A 94 3.76 -22.01 -4.41
N ARG A 95 2.86 -22.18 -5.37
CA ARG A 95 2.97 -21.58 -6.70
C ARG A 95 1.78 -20.68 -6.95
N ILE A 96 2.02 -19.49 -7.46
CA ILE A 96 0.95 -18.54 -7.77
C ILE A 96 0.12 -19.07 -8.93
N ARG A 97 -1.15 -19.37 -8.66
CA ARG A 97 -2.09 -19.90 -9.66
C ARG A 97 -2.83 -18.79 -10.41
N ALA A 98 -3.16 -17.72 -9.71
CA ALA A 98 -3.83 -16.54 -10.24
C ALA A 98 -3.56 -15.36 -9.30
N MET A 99 -3.61 -14.14 -9.84
CA MET A 99 -3.59 -12.89 -9.07
C MET A 99 -4.77 -12.03 -9.51
N VAL A 100 -5.34 -11.29 -8.57
CA VAL A 100 -6.44 -10.37 -8.79
C VAL A 100 -6.10 -9.07 -8.07
N ASN A 101 -6.14 -7.93 -8.76
CA ASN A 101 -5.85 -6.64 -8.12
C ASN A 101 -7.04 -6.14 -7.28
N ASP A 102 -6.84 -5.02 -6.60
CA ASP A 102 -7.82 -4.28 -5.81
C ASP A 102 -9.08 -3.87 -6.59
N LEU A 103 -8.99 -3.76 -7.92
CA LEU A 103 -10.12 -3.49 -8.81
C LEU A 103 -10.89 -4.76 -9.23
N GLY A 104 -10.54 -5.92 -8.70
CA GLY A 104 -11.15 -7.21 -9.03
C GLY A 104 -10.73 -7.78 -10.39
N GLN A 105 -9.70 -7.21 -11.03
CA GLN A 105 -9.23 -7.60 -12.35
C GLN A 105 -8.15 -8.67 -12.25
N ARG A 106 -8.25 -9.70 -13.10
CA ARG A 106 -7.21 -10.73 -13.21
C ARG A 106 -5.98 -10.16 -13.90
N ILE A 107 -4.83 -10.29 -13.25
CA ILE A 107 -3.54 -9.82 -13.77
C ILE A 107 -2.51 -10.94 -13.80
N LYS A 108 -1.53 -10.82 -14.70
CA LYS A 108 -0.43 -11.80 -14.83
C LYS A 108 0.84 -11.38 -14.10
N THR A 109 0.98 -10.08 -13.85
CA THR A 109 2.18 -9.45 -13.33
C THR A 109 1.77 -8.32 -12.39
N ALA A 110 2.45 -8.23 -11.25
CA ALA A 110 2.26 -7.20 -10.23
C ALA A 110 3.60 -6.57 -9.88
N GLY A 111 3.75 -5.27 -10.11
CA GLY A 111 4.95 -4.53 -9.78
C GLY A 111 4.98 -4.07 -8.32
N PRO A 112 6.03 -3.35 -7.91
CA PRO A 112 6.09 -2.74 -6.58
C PRO A 112 4.87 -1.83 -6.31
N SER A 113 4.49 -1.76 -5.04
CA SER A 113 3.33 -1.02 -4.53
C SER A 113 1.97 -1.50 -5.02
N THR A 114 1.89 -2.64 -5.71
CA THR A 114 0.62 -3.22 -6.18
C THR A 114 0.05 -4.21 -5.15
N PRO A 115 -1.21 -4.06 -4.70
CA PRO A 115 -1.91 -5.07 -3.92
C PRO A 115 -2.48 -6.19 -4.82
N VAL A 116 -2.25 -7.46 -4.45
CA VAL A 116 -2.67 -8.65 -5.24
C VAL A 116 -3.07 -9.86 -4.41
#